data_AF-A0A524NB42-F1
#
_entry.id   AF-A0A524NB42-F1
#
_cell.length_a   1.000
_cell.length_b   1.000
_cell.length_c   1.000
_cell.angle_alpha   90.00
_cell.angle_beta   90.00
_cell.angle_gamma   90.00
#
_symmetry.space_group_name_H-M   'P 1'
#
loop_
_entity.id
_entity.type
_entity.pdbx_description
1 polymer ?
#
loop_
_entity_poly.entity_id
_entity_poly.type
_entity_poly.pdbx_seq_one_letter_code
_entity_poly.pdbx_strand_id
1 'polypeptide(L)' 'FKETDSLRSDTMIFVEGIFDSMGFALLLDFLETKFQIQAEDSDLVEENFESIDAIAEFVLRKNPAIV' A
#
# COMPACT_ATOMS: atom_id res chain seq x y z
N PHE A 1 3.62 -13.26 15.61
CA PHE A 1 2.86 -12.52 14.59
C PHE A 1 1.79 -11.72 15.31
N LYS A 2 1.79 -10.37 15.20
CA LYS A 2 0.76 -9.51 15.82
C LYS A 2 -0.62 -9.91 15.27
N GLU A 3 -1.63 -9.94 16.14
CA GLU A 3 -3.01 -10.26 15.75
C GLU A 3 -3.53 -9.22 14.77
N THR A 4 -3.91 -9.66 13.57
CA THR A 4 -4.39 -8.82 12.46
C THR A 4 -5.86 -8.41 12.60
N ASP A 5 -6.58 -8.93 13.61
CA ASP A 5 -7.99 -8.64 13.86
C ASP A 5 -8.27 -7.16 14.19
N SER A 6 -7.24 -6.39 14.53
CA SER A 6 -7.34 -4.95 14.83
C SER A 6 -6.80 -4.04 13.71
N LEU A 7 -6.42 -4.60 12.55
CA LEU A 7 -5.98 -3.80 11.41
C LEU A 7 -7.16 -2.96 10.90
N ARG A 8 -7.09 -1.67 11.21
CA ARG A 8 -8.00 -0.66 10.68
C ARG A 8 -7.39 -0.05 9.43
N SER A 9 -8.24 0.56 8.62
CA SER A 9 -7.82 1.18 7.36
C SER A 9 -6.78 2.30 7.56
N ASP A 10 -6.84 2.96 8.72
CA ASP A 10 -5.94 4.02 9.19
C ASP A 10 -4.70 3.50 9.94
N THR A 11 -4.54 2.18 10.06
CA THR A 11 -3.41 1.61 10.80
C THR A 11 -2.11 1.86 10.04
N MET A 12 -1.13 2.43 10.75
CA MET A 12 0.21 2.66 10.20
C MET A 12 0.97 1.34 10.06
N ILE A 13 0.85 0.69 8.92
CA ILE A 13 1.33 -0.69 8.69
C ILE A 13 2.85 -0.83 8.79
N PHE A 14 3.60 0.24 8.46
CA PHE A 14 5.05 0.30 8.62
C PHE A 14 5.47 0.59 10.06
N VAL A 15 4.81 1.54 10.73
CA VAL A 15 5.14 1.94 12.11
C VAL A 15 4.83 0.83 13.09
N GLU A 16 3.73 0.09 12.87
CA GLU A 16 3.35 -1.05 13.70
C GLU A 16 4.26 -2.28 13.50
N GLY A 17 5.20 -2.24 12.54
CA GLY A 17 6.10 -3.34 12.22
C GLY A 17 5.39 -4.54 11.61
N ILE A 18 4.25 -4.30 10.95
CA ILE A 18 3.48 -5.33 10.23
C ILE A 18 4.11 -5.56 8.85
N PHE A 19 4.70 -4.51 8.28
CA PHE A 19 5.40 -4.53 7.00
C PHE A 19 6.86 -4.12 7.13
N ASP A 20 7.74 -4.93 6.54
CA ASP A 20 9.16 -4.63 6.34
C ASP A 20 9.43 -4.18 4.88
N SER A 21 10.63 -3.67 4.61
CA SER A 21 11.04 -3.22 3.26
C SER A 21 10.92 -4.30 2.18
N MET A 22 11.15 -5.57 2.51
CA MET A 22 10.94 -6.69 1.59
C MET A 22 9.46 -6.98 1.34
N GLY A 23 8.63 -6.86 2.39
CA GLY A 23 7.18 -7.00 2.26
C GLY A 23 6.62 -5.92 1.35
N PHE A 24 7.11 -4.68 1.48
CA PHE A 24 6.70 -3.56 0.65
C PHE A 24 6.88 -3.84 -0.84
N ALA A 25 8.02 -4.41 -1.25
CA ALA A 25 8.26 -4.77 -2.65
C ALA A 25 7.23 -5.79 -3.18
N LEU A 26 6.82 -6.76 -2.35
CA LEU A 26 5.78 -7.73 -2.71
C LEU A 26 4.38 -7.09 -2.80
N LEU A 27 4.08 -6.14 -1.91
CA LEU A 27 2.84 -5.39 -1.98
C LEU A 27 2.80 -4.53 -3.24
N LEU A 28 3.89 -3.83 -3.55
CA LEU A 28 4.00 -3.00 -4.74
C LEU A 28 3.78 -3.84 -6.01
N ASP A 29 4.49 -4.96 -6.15
CA ASP A 29 4.33 -5.91 -7.26
C ASP A 29 2.89 -6.44 -7.36
N PHE A 30 2.25 -6.75 -6.22
CA PHE A 30 0.85 -7.15 -6.18
C PHE A 30 -0.07 -6.03 -6.70
N LEU A 31 0.11 -4.79 -6.24
CA LEU A 31 -0.72 -3.66 -6.66
C LEU A 31 -0.57 -3.39 -8.17
N GLU A 32 0.68 -3.35 -8.66
CA GLU A 32 0.99 -3.15 -10.07
C GLU A 32 0.36 -4.24 -10.95
N THR A 33 0.53 -5.50 -10.58
CA THR A 33 -0.02 -6.63 -11.32
C THR A 33 -1.55 -6.68 -11.24
N LYS A 34 -2.12 -6.51 -10.05
CA LYS A 34 -3.57 -6.67 -9.82
C LYS A 34 -4.38 -5.54 -10.43
N PHE A 35 -3.90 -4.31 -10.35
CA PHE A 35 -4.60 -3.10 -10.78
C PHE A 35 -4.08 -2.53 -12.10
N GLN A 36 -3.06 -3.17 -12.69
CA GLN A 36 -2.42 -2.76 -13.94
C GLN A 36 -1.92 -1.31 -13.86
N ILE A 37 -1.32 -0.97 -12.71
CA ILE A 37 -0.70 0.33 -12.44
C ILE A 37 0.81 0.20 -12.41
N GLN A 38 1.52 1.33 -12.46
CA GLN A 38 2.96 1.38 -12.31
C GLN A 38 3.33 2.49 -11.33
N ALA A 39 4.13 2.15 -10.33
CA ALA A 39 4.69 3.10 -9.38
C ALA A 39 6.01 3.67 -9.93
N GLU A 40 6.16 4.99 -9.84
CA GLU A 40 7.42 5.66 -10.14
C GLU A 40 8.18 5.94 -8.85
N ASP A 41 9.48 6.24 -8.94
CA ASP A 41 10.30 6.58 -7.76
C ASP A 41 9.69 7.74 -6.94
N SER A 42 8.97 8.66 -7.61
CA SER A 42 8.28 9.77 -6.96
C SER A 42 7.03 9.36 -6.16
N ASP A 43 6.46 8.19 -6.46
CA ASP A 43 5.32 7.64 -5.75
C ASP A 43 5.74 6.82 -4.54
N LEU A 44 6.99 6.36 -4.46
CA LEU A 44 7.55 5.55 -3.37
C LEU A 44 7.84 6.39 -2.10
N VAL A 45 6.85 7.18 -1.69
CA VAL A 45 6.86 7.97 -0.46
C VAL A 45 6.02 7.27 0.60
N GLU A 46 6.41 7.39 1.87
CA GLU A 46 5.70 6.77 2.99
C GLU A 46 4.22 7.17 3.01
N GLU A 47 3.89 8.41 2.67
CA GLU A 47 2.50 8.94 2.64
C GLU A 47 1.57 8.14 1.72
N ASN A 48 2.07 7.52 0.64
CA ASN A 48 1.24 6.72 -0.29
C ASN A 48 1.01 5.29 0.21
N PHE A 49 1.78 4.83 1.21
CA PHE A 49 1.79 3.44 1.64
C PHE A 49 1.69 3.26 3.16
N GLU A 50 1.61 4.35 3.93
CA GLU A 50 1.58 4.30 5.40
C GLU A 50 0.37 3.56 5.96
N SER A 51 -0.75 3.57 5.23
CA SER A 51 -2.02 2.97 5.63
C SER A 51 -2.75 2.31 4.46
N ILE A 52 -3.77 1.51 4.74
CA ILE A 52 -4.59 0.86 3.70
C ILE A 52 -5.35 1.92 2.88
N ASP A 53 -5.83 2.98 3.54
CA ASP A 53 -6.52 4.08 2.88
C ASP A 53 -5.59 4.83 1.90
N ALA A 54 -4.35 5.11 2.32
CA ALA A 54 -3.34 5.72 1.46
C ALA A 54 -3.03 4.86 0.23
N ILE A 55 -2.89 3.55 0.42
CA ILE A 55 -2.68 2.59 -0.67
C ILE A 55 -3.87 2.59 -1.64
N ALA A 56 -5.09 2.60 -1.11
CA ALA A 56 -6.30 2.63 -1.92
C ALA A 56 -6.38 3.93 -2.74
N GLU A 57 -6.08 5.08 -2.13
CA GLU A 57 -6.01 6.37 -2.83
C GLU A 57 -4.92 6.38 -3.90
N PHE A 58 -3.74 5.82 -3.62
CA PHE A 58 -2.65 5.68 -4.58
C PHE A 58 -3.11 4.89 -5.82
N VAL A 59 -3.74 3.72 -5.61
CA VAL A 59 -4.26 2.89 -6.70
C VAL A 59 -5.32 3.63 -7.52
N LEU A 60 -6.26 4.31 -6.86
CA LEU A 60 -7.30 5.09 -7.52
C LEU A 60 -6.73 6.27 -8.32
N ARG A 61 -5.71 6.95 -7.80
CA ARG A 61 -5.02 8.03 -8.52
C ARG A 61 -4.31 7.53 -9.77
N LYS A 62 -3.70 6.34 -9.71
CA LYS A 62 -3.00 5.73 -10.85
C LYS A 62 -3.95 5.15 -11.90
N ASN A 63 -5.07 4.60 -11.47
CA ASN A 63 -6.07 4.04 -12.37
C ASN A 63 -7.49 4.36 -11.89
N PRO A 64 -8.00 5.55 -12.25
CA PRO A 64 -9.33 6.01 -11.82
C PRO A 64 -10.49 5.22 -12.45
N ALA A 65 -10.23 4.32 -13.41
CA ALA A 65 -11.24 3.47 -14.05
C ALA A 65 -11.54 2.18 -13.26
N ILE A 66 -10.92 1.99 -12.09
CA ILE A 66 -11.14 0.83 -11.21
C ILE A 66 -12.50 0.90 -10.48
N VAL A 67 -13.24 2.02 -10.60
CA VAL A 67 -14.54 2.27 -9.92
C VAL A 67 -15.73 2.12 -10.86
#